data_AF-A0A6N2N6Z5-F1
#
_entry.id   AF-A0A6N2N6Z5-F1
#
_cell.length_a   1.000
_cell.length_b   1.000
_cell.length_c   1.000
_cell.angle_alpha   90.00
_cell.angle_beta   90.00
_cell.angle_gamma   90.00
#
_symmetry.space_group_name_H-M   'P 1'
#
loop_
_entity.id
_entity.type
_entity.pdbx_description
1 polymer ?
#
loop_
_entity_poly.entity_id
_entity_poly.type
_entity_poly.pdbx_seq_one_letter_code
_entity_poly.pdbx_strand_id
1 'polypeptide(L)'
;MTPIKLLVVDEAAQLKECESTIPLQLSGLRHAVLIGDELQLPAMVQSKISMEAEYGRSLFERLVKLGHEKHLLNTQYRMHPCISLFPNKEFYNGLIQDAATVKERNCQKQFLQGNMYGPYSFINVASENEQFNNGGSKKNLVEVAVVSELVANLFKEFTRARKRMSVGVISPYNAQVYAIQEKIGKTYSSYSDFAVNIRSVDGFQGGEEDVIIISTVRCNANGEIGFLSNRQRVNVALTHARYCLWILGNGSTLVSSDSIWKNLVTDAKERGCFYDAEEDTSLSKAIMDALFETGQYDALLNVNSLLFRNARWKFLLFLSRSEYYSVDYSPRSFFPLKFCFSNDFRKSILNVRSEARQEVISLLAKLSSGWRQSPEERNIIVRHGTSSEQIEQYRVNDQLHLIWTVDTIMEKSNHSQILKVWDVLPAPDVPKLARRLDAVLGNYTVDKINRCKHKCVEGNLVVPMRWTMVYGAVAESRSLETDPAELLSQPLASLVIRDESEAPATNTSPGVTRDMNLVVDEGDHSKGGEIQASTNVVALQVFFNGGCMSLTEEEGLAWCLATSYILV
;
A
#
# COMPACT_ATOMS: atom_id res chain seq x y z
N MET A 1 29.77 45.73 -21.07
CA MET A 1 28.54 45.19 -20.44
C MET A 1 28.05 46.19 -19.41
N THR A 2 26.75 46.45 -19.35
CA THR A 2 26.14 47.23 -18.27
C THR A 2 26.35 46.49 -16.94
N PRO A 3 26.77 47.17 -15.85
CA PRO A 3 26.95 46.52 -14.56
C PRO A 3 25.62 45.92 -14.05
N ILE A 4 25.66 44.68 -13.56
CA ILE A 4 24.50 44.02 -12.96
C ILE A 4 24.31 44.61 -11.56
N LYS A 5 23.14 45.17 -11.27
CA LYS A 5 22.86 45.88 -10.01
C LYS A 5 22.11 45.05 -8.98
N LEU A 6 21.32 44.07 -9.42
CA LEU A 6 20.50 43.18 -8.61
C LEU A 6 20.79 41.73 -9.00
N LEU A 7 21.00 40.88 -7.99
CA LEU A 7 21.15 39.44 -8.13
C LEU A 7 19.99 38.76 -7.40
N VAL A 8 19.31 37.84 -8.07
CA VAL A 8 18.33 36.94 -7.44
C VAL A 8 18.86 35.52 -7.57
N VAL A 9 18.95 34.82 -6.44
CA VAL A 9 19.37 33.43 -6.36
C VAL A 9 18.21 32.62 -5.81
N ASP A 10 17.59 31.82 -6.66
CA ASP A 10 16.56 30.84 -6.25
C ASP A 10 17.24 29.54 -5.79
N GLU A 11 16.55 28.77 -4.93
CA GLU A 11 17.08 27.56 -4.30
C GLU A 11 18.44 27.76 -3.61
N ALA A 12 18.68 28.96 -3.05
CA ALA A 12 19.93 29.37 -2.44
C ALA A 12 20.35 28.48 -1.26
N ALA A 13 19.39 27.81 -0.61
CA ALA A 13 19.64 26.84 0.45
C ALA A 13 20.34 25.56 -0.03
N GLN A 14 20.25 25.25 -1.34
CA GLN A 14 20.86 24.07 -1.95
C GLN A 14 22.27 24.32 -2.50
N LEU A 15 22.72 25.58 -2.51
CA LEU A 15 24.07 25.95 -2.95
C LEU A 15 25.06 25.81 -1.82
N LYS A 16 26.28 25.38 -2.14
CA LYS A 16 27.41 25.55 -1.22
C LYS A 16 27.70 27.04 -1.08
N GLU A 17 28.20 27.45 0.08
CA GLU A 17 28.51 28.86 0.31
C GLU A 17 29.47 29.43 -0.74
N CYS A 18 30.49 28.67 -1.15
CA CYS A 18 31.43 29.08 -2.20
C CYS A 18 30.79 29.19 -3.59
N GLU A 19 29.69 28.49 -3.86
CA GLU A 19 28.97 28.60 -5.13
C GLU A 19 28.14 29.90 -5.15
N SER A 20 27.58 30.29 -4.00
CA SER A 20 26.86 31.56 -3.83
C SER A 20 27.77 32.78 -3.99
N THR A 21 29.07 32.67 -3.67
CA THR A 21 30.01 33.82 -3.79
C THR A 21 30.42 34.12 -5.22
N ILE A 22 30.29 33.16 -6.15
CA ILE A 22 30.63 33.37 -7.57
C ILE A 22 29.82 34.53 -8.18
N PRO A 23 28.46 34.52 -8.15
CA PRO A 23 27.67 35.63 -8.69
C PRO A 23 27.76 36.90 -7.82
N LEU A 24 28.12 36.80 -6.55
CA LEU A 24 28.29 37.98 -5.69
C LEU A 24 29.53 38.82 -6.04
N GLN A 25 30.47 38.28 -6.83
CA GLN A 25 31.64 39.01 -7.33
C GLN A 25 31.35 39.87 -8.57
N LEU A 26 30.12 39.84 -9.11
CA LEU A 26 29.74 40.60 -10.30
C LEU A 26 29.90 42.11 -10.06
N SER A 27 30.59 42.78 -10.99
CA SER A 27 30.89 44.21 -10.87
C SER A 27 29.63 45.07 -10.90
N GLY A 28 29.50 45.97 -9.93
CA GLY A 28 28.39 46.92 -9.83
C GLY A 28 27.15 46.41 -9.09
N LEU A 29 27.23 45.21 -8.50
CA LEU A 29 26.15 44.64 -7.69
C LEU A 29 25.89 45.50 -6.44
N ARG A 30 24.62 45.85 -6.21
CA ARG A 30 24.19 46.65 -5.05
C ARG A 30 23.22 45.91 -4.15
N HIS A 31 22.45 44.98 -4.71
CA HIS A 31 21.41 44.22 -4.01
C HIS A 31 21.51 42.74 -4.37
N ALA A 32 21.29 41.88 -3.39
CA ALA A 32 21.18 40.44 -3.59
C ALA A 32 19.94 39.92 -2.83
N VAL A 33 19.14 39.11 -3.49
CA VAL A 33 17.98 38.41 -2.92
C VAL A 33 18.26 36.92 -2.99
N LEU A 34 18.26 36.27 -1.83
CA LEU A 34 18.44 34.83 -1.72
C LEU A 34 17.09 34.22 -1.35
N ILE A 35 16.57 33.33 -2.18
CA ILE A 35 15.31 32.61 -1.98
C ILE A 35 15.69 31.15 -1.75
N GLY A 36 15.15 30.53 -0.71
CA GLY A 36 15.42 29.14 -0.39
C GLY A 36 14.84 28.74 0.95
N ASP A 37 14.91 27.44 1.24
CA ASP A 37 14.39 26.84 2.47
C ASP A 37 15.47 25.98 3.11
N GLU A 38 15.98 26.41 4.27
CA GLU A 38 17.01 25.67 5.01
C GLU A 38 16.49 24.35 5.62
N LEU A 39 15.18 24.15 5.66
CA LEU A 39 14.52 22.94 6.15
C LEU A 39 14.30 21.90 5.04
N GLN A 40 14.70 22.20 3.80
CA GLN A 40 14.74 21.27 2.67
C GLN A 40 16.18 20.80 2.35
N LEU A 41 16.40 20.19 1.19
CA LEU A 41 17.67 19.54 0.84
C LEU A 41 18.85 20.55 0.90
N PRO A 42 19.94 20.22 1.62
CA PRO A 42 21.15 21.01 1.58
C PRO A 42 21.99 20.66 0.33
N ALA A 43 23.09 21.37 0.13
CA ALA A 43 24.02 21.07 -0.94
C ALA A 43 24.60 19.65 -0.84
N MET A 44 24.67 18.93 -1.96
CA MET A 44 25.25 17.58 -1.98
C MET A 44 26.77 17.63 -1.76
N VAL A 45 27.24 16.90 -0.75
CA VAL A 45 28.67 16.74 -0.43
C VAL A 45 29.00 15.24 -0.35
N GLN A 46 29.93 14.78 -1.19
CA GLN A 46 30.31 13.36 -1.24
C GLN A 46 31.36 12.98 -0.19
N SER A 47 32.27 13.90 0.13
CA SER A 47 33.35 13.66 1.10
C SER A 47 32.81 13.75 2.53
N LYS A 48 32.99 12.67 3.30
CA LYS A 48 32.63 12.64 4.73
C LYS A 48 33.36 13.71 5.53
N ILE A 49 34.65 13.91 5.27
CA ILE A 49 35.47 14.94 5.93
C ILE A 49 34.88 16.34 5.65
N SER A 50 34.44 16.59 4.41
CA SER A 50 33.83 17.87 4.05
C SER A 50 32.44 18.04 4.66
N MET A 51 31.65 16.96 4.78
CA MET A 51 30.38 16.99 5.51
C MET A 51 30.58 17.34 6.99
N GLU A 52 31.56 16.70 7.64
CA GLU A 52 31.93 16.95 9.05
C GLU A 52 32.41 18.39 9.27
N ALA A 53 33.04 18.99 8.25
CA ALA A 53 33.45 20.40 8.25
C ALA A 53 32.32 21.38 7.85
N GLU A 54 31.06 20.93 7.76
CA GLU A 54 29.90 21.71 7.32
C GLU A 54 30.05 22.37 5.94
N TYR A 55 30.85 21.81 5.03
CA TYR A 55 31.06 22.37 3.69
C TYR A 55 29.77 22.48 2.86
N GLY A 56 28.78 21.65 3.18
CA GLY A 56 27.46 21.66 2.52
C GLY A 56 26.52 22.76 3.01
N ARG A 57 26.90 23.52 4.05
CA ARG A 57 26.11 24.63 4.56
C ARG A 57 26.04 25.74 3.50
N SER A 58 24.83 26.22 3.23
CA SER A 58 24.61 27.31 2.29
C SER A 58 24.89 28.67 2.90
N LEU A 59 25.12 29.67 2.05
CA LEU A 59 25.17 31.06 2.48
C LEU A 59 23.85 31.48 3.15
N PHE A 60 22.73 31.03 2.58
CA PHE A 60 21.38 31.28 3.11
C PHE A 60 21.24 30.75 4.54
N GLU A 61 21.52 29.48 4.77
CA GLU A 61 21.45 28.85 6.10
C GLU A 61 22.37 29.56 7.11
N ARG A 62 23.59 29.95 6.69
CA ARG A 62 24.51 30.69 7.55
C ARG A 62 23.95 32.06 7.97
N LEU A 63 23.34 32.82 7.05
CA LEU A 63 22.73 34.11 7.36
C LEU A 63 21.56 33.97 8.33
N VAL A 64 20.71 32.95 8.14
CA VAL A 64 19.63 32.62 9.07
C VAL A 64 20.18 32.30 10.46
N LYS A 65 21.21 31.46 10.56
CA LYS A 65 21.88 31.13 11.85
C LYS A 65 22.51 32.34 12.54
N LEU A 66 22.95 33.35 11.78
CA LEU A 66 23.48 34.61 12.31
C LEU A 66 22.38 35.59 12.76
N GLY A 67 21.10 35.24 12.61
CA GLY A 67 19.97 36.05 13.04
C GLY A 67 19.57 37.14 12.06
N HIS A 68 19.97 37.03 10.78
CA HIS A 68 19.42 37.90 9.75
C HIS A 68 17.91 37.65 9.61
N GLU A 69 17.12 38.72 9.55
CA GLU A 69 15.69 38.61 9.31
C GLU A 69 15.43 37.99 7.94
N LYS A 70 14.60 36.96 7.92
CA LYS A 70 14.09 36.35 6.70
C LYS A 70 12.59 36.63 6.56
N HIS A 71 12.16 36.82 5.33
CA HIS A 71 10.74 36.90 5.02
C HIS A 71 10.22 35.50 4.73
N LEU A 72 9.35 34.98 5.59
CA LEU A 72 8.65 33.71 5.37
C LEU A 72 7.41 34.00 4.53
N LEU A 73 7.31 33.41 3.34
CA LEU A 73 6.00 33.35 2.70
C LEU A 73 5.22 32.25 3.46
N ASN A 74 3.94 32.45 3.71
CA ASN A 74 3.25 31.63 4.72
C ASN A 74 1.99 31.01 4.17
N THR A 75 1.84 30.97 2.85
CA THR A 75 0.65 30.46 2.19
C THR A 75 1.06 29.45 1.13
N GLN A 76 0.69 28.19 1.31
CA GLN A 76 0.94 27.12 0.35
C GLN A 76 -0.27 26.92 -0.58
N TYR A 77 0.01 26.71 -1.86
CA TYR A 77 -1.00 26.58 -2.93
C TYR A 77 -0.95 25.24 -3.66
N ARG A 78 -0.11 24.30 -3.19
CA ARG A 78 0.18 23.04 -3.88
C ARG A 78 -0.68 21.91 -3.38
N MET A 79 -0.57 21.63 -2.08
CA MET A 79 -0.93 20.34 -1.50
C MET A 79 -2.32 20.41 -0.88
N HIS A 80 -3.05 19.30 -0.92
CA HIS A 80 -4.26 19.15 -0.13
C HIS A 80 -3.96 19.37 1.38
N PRO A 81 -4.84 20.04 2.17
CA PRO A 81 -4.64 20.31 3.59
C PRO A 81 -4.28 19.08 4.45
N CYS A 82 -4.79 17.90 4.09
CA CYS A 82 -4.44 16.66 4.78
C CYS A 82 -2.97 16.25 4.62
N ILE A 83 -2.32 16.67 3.53
CA ILE A 83 -0.89 16.43 3.27
C ILE A 83 -0.07 17.48 4.01
N SER A 84 -0.41 18.77 3.87
CA SER A 84 0.35 19.89 4.45
C SER A 84 0.37 19.91 5.98
N LEU A 85 -0.64 19.33 6.63
CA LEU A 85 -0.79 19.35 8.09
C LEU A 85 0.45 18.83 8.84
N PHE A 86 0.98 17.67 8.43
CA PHE A 86 2.11 17.05 9.13
C PHE A 86 3.42 17.81 8.89
N PRO A 87 3.84 18.13 7.65
CA PRO A 87 5.05 18.92 7.42
C PRO A 87 5.00 20.30 8.08
N ASN A 88 3.85 20.98 8.04
CA ASN A 88 3.67 22.28 8.68
C ASN A 88 3.92 22.21 10.20
N LYS A 89 3.33 21.20 10.87
CA LYS A 89 3.52 20.98 12.30
C LYS A 89 4.96 20.62 12.66
N GLU A 90 5.57 19.69 11.93
CA GLU A 90 6.87 19.11 12.31
C GLU A 90 8.10 19.90 11.85
N PHE A 91 8.00 20.65 10.74
CA PHE A 91 9.14 21.41 10.20
C PHE A 91 8.95 22.91 10.35
N TYR A 92 7.74 23.43 10.17
CA TYR A 92 7.48 24.88 10.07
C TYR A 92 6.74 25.47 11.29
N ASN A 93 6.66 24.74 12.40
CA ASN A 93 6.02 25.18 13.65
C ASN A 93 4.55 25.66 13.49
N GLY A 94 3.84 25.17 12.47
CA GLY A 94 2.45 25.58 12.21
C GLY A 94 2.30 26.96 11.57
N LEU A 95 3.38 27.57 11.07
CA LEU A 95 3.36 28.91 10.49
C LEU A 95 2.80 28.97 9.07
N ILE A 96 2.75 27.84 8.35
CA ILE A 96 2.24 27.77 6.98
C ILE A 96 0.71 27.66 6.98
N GLN A 97 0.07 28.36 6.05
CA GLN A 97 -1.38 28.38 5.86
C GLN A 97 -1.74 27.78 4.50
N ASP A 98 -2.84 27.05 4.44
CA ASP A 98 -3.37 26.53 3.19
C ASP A 98 -4.19 27.60 2.47
N ALA A 99 -3.88 27.87 1.20
CA ALA A 99 -4.66 28.76 0.35
C ALA A 99 -6.12 28.30 0.18
N ALA A 100 -7.01 29.21 -0.22
CA ALA A 100 -8.41 28.86 -0.51
C ALA A 100 -8.51 27.84 -1.65
N THR A 101 -7.66 27.97 -2.67
CA THR A 101 -7.66 27.13 -3.88
C THR A 101 -7.47 25.65 -3.58
N VAL A 102 -6.62 25.29 -2.62
CA VAL A 102 -6.38 23.89 -2.22
C VAL A 102 -7.47 23.31 -1.31
N LYS A 103 -8.33 24.17 -0.74
CA LYS A 103 -9.48 23.77 0.09
C LYS A 103 -10.76 23.54 -0.72
N GLU A 104 -10.80 23.98 -1.97
CA GLU A 104 -11.96 23.83 -2.84
C GLU A 104 -12.21 22.35 -3.21
N ARG A 105 -13.49 22.01 -3.47
CA ARG A 105 -13.90 20.64 -3.84
C ARG A 105 -13.17 20.10 -5.07
N ASN A 106 -12.77 20.96 -6.00
CA ASN A 106 -12.05 20.56 -7.22
C ASN A 106 -10.65 19.99 -6.94
N CYS A 107 -10.11 20.25 -5.74
CA CYS A 107 -8.82 19.74 -5.27
C CYS A 107 -8.97 18.47 -4.41
N GLN A 108 -10.19 18.00 -4.14
CA GLN A 108 -10.46 16.72 -3.48
C GLN A 108 -10.50 15.56 -4.50
N LYS A 109 -9.55 15.54 -5.43
CA LYS A 109 -9.48 14.48 -6.44
C LYS A 109 -9.06 13.18 -5.77
N GLN A 110 -9.99 12.24 -5.69
CA GLN A 110 -9.71 10.86 -5.31
C GLN A 110 -9.52 10.03 -6.59
N PHE A 111 -8.29 9.57 -6.81
CA PHE A 111 -7.94 8.84 -8.04
C PHE A 111 -8.29 7.35 -7.98
N LEU A 112 -8.32 6.75 -6.79
CA LEU A 112 -8.75 5.37 -6.56
C LEU A 112 -9.85 5.33 -5.49
N GLN A 113 -10.82 4.42 -5.65
CA GLN A 113 -11.94 4.27 -4.72
C GLN A 113 -11.53 3.57 -3.43
N GLY A 114 -12.02 4.07 -2.29
CA GLY A 114 -11.80 3.49 -0.97
C GLY A 114 -10.99 4.38 -0.03
N ASN A 115 -11.19 4.21 1.28
CA ASN A 115 -10.61 5.08 2.30
C ASN A 115 -9.08 5.06 2.32
N MET A 116 -8.47 3.93 1.93
CA MET A 116 -7.02 3.74 1.82
C MET A 116 -6.35 4.70 0.82
N TYR A 117 -7.10 5.22 -0.15
CA TYR A 117 -6.59 6.04 -1.23
C TYR A 117 -7.01 7.51 -1.11
N GLY A 118 -7.11 7.98 0.13
CA GLY A 118 -7.38 9.38 0.43
C GLY A 118 -6.22 10.31 0.06
N PRO A 119 -6.34 11.62 0.34
CA PRO A 119 -5.31 12.61 0.05
C PRO A 119 -4.01 12.36 0.83
N TYR A 120 -4.09 11.76 2.00
CA TYR A 120 -2.95 11.36 2.81
C TYR A 120 -3.22 9.96 3.37
N SER A 121 -2.32 9.00 3.13
CA SER A 121 -2.47 7.65 3.65
C SER A 121 -1.12 7.00 3.91
N PHE A 122 -1.00 6.39 5.08
CA PHE A 122 0.08 5.46 5.39
C PHE A 122 -0.43 4.04 5.18
N ILE A 123 0.15 3.33 4.23
CA ILE A 123 -0.24 1.98 3.86
C ILE A 123 0.88 1.03 4.33
N ASN A 124 0.57 0.31 5.40
CA ASN A 124 1.48 -0.62 6.05
C ASN A 124 1.71 -1.86 5.19
N VAL A 125 2.98 -2.18 4.98
CA VAL A 125 3.45 -3.38 4.29
C VAL A 125 4.27 -4.19 5.29
N ALA A 126 3.62 -5.15 5.96
CA ALA A 126 4.18 -5.87 7.10
C ALA A 126 5.25 -6.93 6.74
N SER A 127 5.53 -7.15 5.45
CA SER A 127 6.41 -8.23 4.99
C SER A 127 7.89 -7.97 5.26
N GLU A 128 8.55 -8.92 5.94
CA GLU A 128 9.99 -8.94 6.22
C GLU A 128 10.83 -9.34 4.97
N ASN A 129 10.80 -8.50 3.92
CA ASN A 129 11.50 -8.76 2.66
C ASN A 129 12.57 -7.70 2.33
N GLU A 130 13.28 -7.21 3.36
CA GLU A 130 14.43 -6.33 3.18
C GLU A 130 15.60 -7.16 2.61
N GLN A 131 15.96 -6.92 1.35
CA GLN A 131 17.08 -7.56 0.67
C GLN A 131 18.23 -6.59 0.44
N PHE A 132 19.46 -7.10 0.49
CA PHE A 132 20.67 -6.38 0.09
C PHE A 132 21.01 -6.67 -1.37
N ASN A 133 21.39 -5.64 -2.12
CA ASN A 133 22.07 -5.83 -3.40
C ASN A 133 23.59 -5.98 -3.18
N ASN A 134 24.30 -6.53 -4.16
CA ASN A 134 25.77 -6.74 -4.16
C ASN A 134 26.58 -5.45 -3.89
N GLY A 135 25.98 -4.26 -4.06
CA GLY A 135 26.57 -2.95 -3.74
C GLY A 135 26.17 -2.37 -2.37
N GLY A 136 25.53 -3.12 -1.47
CA GLY A 136 25.15 -2.69 -0.13
C GLY A 136 23.90 -1.81 -0.02
N SER A 137 23.24 -1.49 -1.14
CA SER A 137 21.95 -0.78 -1.17
C SER A 137 20.78 -1.74 -0.98
N LYS A 138 19.71 -1.26 -0.34
CA LYS A 138 18.58 -2.07 0.13
C LYS A 138 17.40 -1.96 -0.82
N LYS A 139 16.66 -3.05 -1.00
CA LYS A 139 15.40 -3.11 -1.74
C LYS A 139 14.40 -4.00 -1.03
N ASN A 140 13.11 -3.76 -1.25
CA ASN A 140 12.01 -4.56 -0.74
C ASN A 140 11.09 -4.89 -1.91
N LEU A 141 11.17 -6.13 -2.40
CA LEU A 141 10.44 -6.58 -3.59
C LEU A 141 8.93 -6.67 -3.36
N VAL A 142 8.48 -6.79 -2.11
CA VAL A 142 7.05 -6.72 -1.78
C VAL A 142 6.54 -5.29 -1.94
N GLU A 143 7.27 -4.30 -1.42
CA GLU A 143 6.93 -2.89 -1.68
C GLU A 143 6.98 -2.58 -3.19
N VAL A 144 7.94 -3.12 -3.95
CA VAL A 144 7.99 -2.97 -5.42
C VAL A 144 6.71 -3.47 -6.08
N ALA A 145 6.21 -4.64 -5.67
CA ALA A 145 4.98 -5.20 -6.22
C ALA A 145 3.74 -4.37 -5.84
N VAL A 146 3.66 -3.90 -4.60
CA VAL A 146 2.58 -2.99 -4.15
C VAL A 146 2.59 -1.68 -4.94
N VAL A 147 3.76 -1.04 -5.10
CA VAL A 147 3.91 0.16 -5.94
C VAL A 147 3.44 -0.12 -7.37
N SER A 148 3.88 -1.23 -7.95
CA SER A 148 3.55 -1.56 -9.34
C SER A 148 2.05 -1.77 -9.53
N GLU A 149 1.38 -2.42 -8.58
CA GLU A 149 -0.08 -2.60 -8.61
C GLU A 149 -0.84 -1.28 -8.40
N LEU A 150 -0.37 -0.39 -7.50
CA LEU A 150 -0.96 0.95 -7.33
C LEU A 150 -0.88 1.77 -8.62
N VAL A 151 0.29 1.78 -9.27
CA VAL A 151 0.47 2.48 -10.56
C VAL A 151 -0.42 1.86 -11.63
N ALA A 152 -0.54 0.53 -11.67
CA ALA A 152 -1.44 -0.16 -12.61
C ALA A 152 -2.92 0.20 -12.36
N ASN A 153 -3.35 0.30 -11.10
CA ASN A 153 -4.70 0.70 -10.75
C ASN A 153 -4.97 2.17 -11.11
N LEU A 154 -4.02 3.07 -10.86
CA LEU A 154 -4.09 4.47 -11.32
C LEU A 154 -4.21 4.55 -12.84
N PHE A 155 -3.48 3.71 -13.57
CA PHE A 155 -3.57 3.65 -15.03
C PHE A 155 -4.93 3.14 -15.54
N LYS A 156 -5.53 2.15 -14.86
CA LYS A 156 -6.89 1.68 -15.18
C LYS A 156 -7.91 2.82 -15.02
N GLU A 157 -7.80 3.57 -13.92
CA GLU A 157 -8.69 4.72 -13.68
C GLU A 157 -8.42 5.89 -14.64
N PHE A 158 -7.17 6.16 -14.98
CA PHE A 158 -6.79 7.07 -16.06
C PHE A 158 -7.47 6.70 -17.38
N THR A 159 -7.42 5.43 -17.77
CA THR A 159 -8.01 4.93 -19.01
C THR A 159 -9.54 5.08 -19.00
N ARG A 160 -10.17 4.90 -17.84
CA ARG A 160 -11.62 5.04 -17.64
C ARG A 160 -12.07 6.50 -17.67
N ALA A 161 -11.36 7.40 -17.01
CA ALA A 161 -11.74 8.80 -16.84
C ALA A 161 -11.20 9.73 -17.93
N ARG A 162 -10.14 9.32 -18.65
CA ARG A 162 -9.39 10.10 -19.66
C ARG A 162 -8.96 11.48 -19.18
N LYS A 163 -8.54 11.58 -17.93
CA LYS A 163 -8.02 12.82 -17.34
C LYS A 163 -6.52 12.72 -17.22
N ARG A 164 -5.77 13.76 -17.62
CA ARG A 164 -4.33 13.84 -17.42
C ARG A 164 -4.00 13.56 -15.95
N MET A 165 -3.00 12.70 -15.73
CA MET A 165 -2.57 12.29 -14.41
C MET A 165 -1.06 12.12 -14.40
N SER A 166 -0.42 12.62 -13.34
CA SER A 166 1.01 12.47 -13.16
C SER A 166 1.31 11.80 -11.82
N VAL A 167 2.18 10.80 -11.84
CA VAL A 167 2.46 9.91 -10.70
C VAL A 167 3.95 9.92 -10.41
N GLY A 168 4.34 10.36 -9.23
CA GLY A 168 5.71 10.26 -8.74
C GLY A 168 5.86 9.08 -7.81
N VAL A 169 6.94 8.32 -7.98
CA VAL A 169 7.35 7.29 -7.03
C VAL A 169 8.72 7.67 -6.47
N ILE A 170 8.78 7.84 -5.15
CA ILE A 170 9.97 8.30 -4.44
C ILE A 170 10.46 7.19 -3.51
N SER A 171 11.77 6.93 -3.52
CA SER A 171 12.39 6.05 -2.53
C SER A 171 13.79 6.54 -2.14
N PRO A 172 14.21 6.44 -0.86
CA PRO A 172 15.54 6.87 -0.42
C PRO A 172 16.67 5.95 -0.92
N TYR A 173 16.36 4.77 -1.46
CA TYR A 173 17.36 3.79 -1.90
C TYR A 173 17.35 3.63 -3.41
N ASN A 174 18.48 3.90 -4.08
CA ASN A 174 18.60 3.74 -5.53
C ASN A 174 18.33 2.30 -6.00
N ALA A 175 18.70 1.27 -5.21
CA ALA A 175 18.37 -0.11 -5.56
C ALA A 175 16.86 -0.37 -5.61
N GLN A 176 16.07 0.30 -4.77
CA GLN A 176 14.61 0.25 -4.82
C GLN A 176 14.09 0.99 -6.05
N VAL A 177 14.60 2.20 -6.32
CA VAL A 177 14.25 2.98 -7.52
C VAL A 177 14.45 2.13 -8.79
N TYR A 178 15.61 1.50 -8.94
CA TYR A 178 15.89 0.63 -10.09
C TYR A 178 14.97 -0.59 -10.15
N ALA A 179 14.69 -1.25 -9.01
CA ALA A 179 13.78 -2.40 -8.99
C ALA A 179 12.35 -2.03 -9.39
N ILE A 180 11.86 -0.86 -8.97
CA ILE A 180 10.56 -0.34 -9.38
C ILE A 180 10.55 0.01 -10.88
N GLN A 181 11.59 0.69 -11.36
CA GLN A 181 11.74 1.01 -12.78
C GLN A 181 11.79 -0.25 -13.66
N GLU A 182 12.49 -1.29 -13.21
CA GLU A 182 12.58 -2.58 -13.90
C GLU A 182 11.22 -3.29 -13.96
N LYS A 183 10.49 -3.35 -12.82
CA LYS A 183 9.17 -4.00 -12.75
C LYS A 183 8.11 -3.26 -13.58
N ILE A 184 8.11 -1.93 -13.58
CA ILE A 184 7.17 -1.10 -14.35
C ILE A 184 7.56 -1.07 -15.84
N GLY A 185 8.86 -1.06 -16.14
CA GLY A 185 9.41 -1.00 -17.49
C GLY A 185 8.93 0.24 -18.26
N LYS A 186 8.75 0.07 -19.58
CA LYS A 186 8.24 1.12 -20.50
C LYS A 186 6.72 1.05 -20.72
N THR A 187 6.01 0.32 -19.88
CA THR A 187 4.58 -0.01 -20.04
C THR A 187 3.72 1.23 -20.27
N TYR A 188 4.02 2.32 -19.56
CA TYR A 188 3.23 3.55 -19.59
C TYR A 188 3.85 4.66 -20.43
N SER A 189 5.08 4.49 -20.94
CA SER A 189 5.83 5.55 -21.64
C SER A 189 5.18 6.02 -22.95
N SER A 190 4.23 5.26 -23.49
CA SER A 190 3.52 5.61 -24.73
C SER A 190 2.35 6.59 -24.51
N TYR A 191 1.97 6.86 -23.26
CA TYR A 191 0.82 7.69 -22.92
C TYR A 191 1.28 9.06 -22.42
N SER A 192 1.19 10.09 -23.26
CA SER A 192 1.62 11.46 -22.90
C SER A 192 0.84 12.05 -21.73
N ASP A 193 -0.43 11.64 -21.56
CA ASP A 193 -1.31 12.15 -20.51
C ASP A 193 -1.24 11.34 -19.19
N PHE A 194 -0.43 10.28 -19.15
CA PHE A 194 -0.16 9.49 -17.96
C PHE A 194 1.35 9.34 -17.74
N ALA A 195 1.91 10.25 -16.96
CA ALA A 195 3.35 10.28 -16.67
C ALA A 195 3.66 9.55 -15.37
N VAL A 196 4.66 8.67 -15.38
CA VAL A 196 5.17 7.98 -14.18
C VAL A 196 6.65 8.30 -14.00
N ASN A 197 6.97 9.03 -12.92
CA ASN A 197 8.32 9.47 -12.61
C ASN A 197 8.85 8.76 -11.37
N ILE A 198 9.83 7.85 -11.54
CA ILE A 198 10.38 7.05 -10.45
C ILE A 198 11.80 7.53 -10.16
N ARG A 199 12.04 8.15 -9.00
CA ARG A 199 13.35 8.72 -8.64
C ARG A 199 13.67 8.58 -7.15
N SER A 200 14.91 8.87 -6.80
CA SER A 200 15.30 9.08 -5.41
C SER A 200 14.85 10.44 -4.89
N VAL A 201 14.82 10.64 -3.57
CA VAL A 201 14.47 11.93 -2.95
C VAL A 201 15.35 13.06 -3.50
N ASP A 202 16.67 12.87 -3.55
CA ASP A 202 17.59 13.89 -4.05
C ASP A 202 17.44 14.13 -5.58
N GLY A 203 16.93 13.14 -6.32
CA GLY A 203 16.69 13.25 -7.76
C GLY A 203 15.30 13.83 -8.12
N PHE A 204 14.44 14.02 -7.12
CA PHE A 204 13.09 14.54 -7.24
C PHE A 204 13.08 16.06 -6.98
N GLN A 205 13.92 16.80 -7.68
CA GLN A 205 14.06 18.23 -7.43
C GLN A 205 13.15 19.05 -8.35
N GLY A 206 12.37 19.98 -7.77
CA GLY A 206 11.57 20.99 -8.48
C GLY A 206 10.34 20.49 -9.24
N GLY A 207 9.98 19.21 -9.11
CA GLY A 207 8.78 18.63 -9.73
C GLY A 207 7.64 18.42 -8.73
N GLU A 208 6.41 18.66 -9.17
CA GLU A 208 5.18 18.30 -8.46
C GLU A 208 4.45 17.20 -9.22
N GLU A 209 3.77 16.32 -8.50
CA GLU A 209 2.93 15.29 -9.12
C GLU A 209 1.54 15.28 -8.51
N ASP A 210 0.56 14.87 -9.31
CA ASP A 210 -0.82 14.73 -8.84
C ASP A 210 -0.91 13.68 -7.72
N VAL A 211 -0.18 12.57 -7.87
CA VAL A 211 -0.06 11.50 -6.87
C VAL A 211 1.41 11.20 -6.58
N ILE A 212 1.81 11.18 -5.31
CA ILE A 212 3.12 10.69 -4.87
C ILE A 212 2.96 9.40 -4.08
N ILE A 213 3.75 8.40 -4.45
CA ILE A 213 3.91 7.14 -3.73
C ILE A 213 5.32 7.08 -3.15
N ILE A 214 5.46 7.03 -1.83
CA ILE A 214 6.77 6.90 -1.17
C ILE A 214 6.98 5.44 -0.76
N SER A 215 8.07 4.82 -1.18
CA SER A 215 8.50 3.49 -0.71
C SER A 215 9.66 3.64 0.27
N THR A 216 9.41 3.31 1.54
CA THR A 216 10.39 3.46 2.63
C THR A 216 11.38 2.29 2.72
N VAL A 217 11.06 1.13 2.16
CA VAL A 217 11.92 -0.07 2.02
C VAL A 217 12.22 -0.80 3.33
N ARG A 218 12.45 -0.07 4.43
CA ARG A 218 13.02 -0.61 5.67
C ARG A 218 12.02 -1.46 6.44
N CYS A 219 12.45 -2.68 6.75
CA CYS A 219 11.67 -3.64 7.50
C CYS A 219 12.61 -4.49 8.35
N ASN A 220 12.78 -4.11 9.62
CA ASN A 220 13.63 -4.80 10.58
C ASN A 220 13.13 -4.60 12.02
N ALA A 221 13.44 -5.56 12.89
CA ALA A 221 13.05 -5.55 14.30
C ALA A 221 13.78 -4.46 15.12
N ASN A 222 14.97 -4.04 14.68
CA ASN A 222 15.82 -3.08 15.39
C ASN A 222 15.36 -1.61 15.22
N GLY A 223 14.36 -1.34 14.36
CA GLY A 223 13.92 0.04 14.07
C GLY A 223 14.96 0.86 13.29
N GLU A 224 15.95 0.22 12.68
CA GLU A 224 16.97 0.92 11.93
C GLU A 224 16.41 1.45 10.61
N ILE A 225 16.55 2.75 10.36
CA ILE A 225 16.02 3.39 9.15
C ILE A 225 17.10 4.03 8.27
N GLY A 226 18.32 4.19 8.78
CA GLY A 226 19.47 4.68 7.99
C GLY A 226 19.18 6.05 7.37
N PHE A 227 19.35 6.19 6.05
CA PHE A 227 19.16 7.44 5.30
C PHE A 227 17.78 8.10 5.44
N LEU A 228 16.76 7.36 5.86
CA LEU A 228 15.44 7.89 6.17
C LEU A 228 15.42 8.85 7.38
N SER A 229 16.44 8.82 8.26
CA SER A 229 16.48 9.68 9.45
C SER A 229 16.74 11.16 9.15
N ASN A 230 17.18 11.48 7.92
CA ASN A 230 17.44 12.86 7.53
C ASN A 230 16.11 13.65 7.41
N ARG A 231 15.90 14.60 8.32
CA ARG A 231 14.68 15.41 8.41
C ARG A 231 14.38 16.21 7.13
N GLN A 232 15.39 16.82 6.51
CA GLN A 232 15.24 17.62 5.29
C GLN A 232 14.73 16.77 4.12
N ARG A 233 15.29 15.56 3.95
CA ARG A 233 14.83 14.61 2.93
C ARG A 233 13.40 14.14 3.16
N VAL A 234 13.00 13.95 4.40
CA VAL A 234 11.61 13.61 4.74
C VAL A 234 10.70 14.77 4.37
N ASN A 235 11.04 16.00 4.72
CA ASN A 235 10.25 17.19 4.37
C ASN A 235 10.03 17.29 2.85
N VAL A 236 11.11 17.16 2.07
CA VAL A 236 11.06 17.17 0.61
C VAL A 236 10.18 16.05 0.09
N ALA A 237 10.41 14.80 0.49
CA ALA A 237 9.63 13.67 0.00
C ALA A 237 8.11 13.82 0.25
N LEU A 238 7.71 14.39 1.39
CA LEU A 238 6.30 14.57 1.76
C LEU A 238 5.61 15.73 1.02
N THR A 239 6.36 16.64 0.38
CA THR A 239 5.83 17.92 -0.11
C THR A 239 5.77 18.06 -1.64
N HIS A 240 5.95 16.96 -2.36
CA HIS A 240 5.84 16.91 -3.83
C HIS A 240 4.43 16.60 -4.35
N ALA A 241 3.51 16.19 -3.47
CA ALA A 241 2.17 15.75 -3.85
C ALA A 241 1.19 16.92 -3.92
N ARG A 242 0.43 17.02 -5.03
CA ARG A 242 -0.65 18.00 -5.17
C ARG A 242 -1.94 17.51 -4.52
N TYR A 243 -2.37 16.28 -4.84
CA TYR A 243 -3.67 15.77 -4.39
C TYR A 243 -3.56 14.57 -3.45
N CYS A 244 -2.71 13.59 -3.79
CA CYS A 244 -2.59 12.34 -3.01
C CYS A 244 -1.15 12.02 -2.65
N LEU A 245 -0.90 11.75 -1.38
CA LEU A 245 0.35 11.22 -0.84
C LEU A 245 0.11 9.87 -0.18
N TRP A 246 0.68 8.81 -0.75
CA TRP A 246 0.60 7.45 -0.23
C TRP A 246 1.98 6.94 0.18
N ILE A 247 2.13 6.62 1.47
CA ILE A 247 3.40 6.22 2.06
C ILE A 247 3.35 4.72 2.33
N LEU A 248 4.25 3.97 1.70
CA LEU A 248 4.42 2.53 1.84
C LEU A 248 5.59 2.24 2.79
N GLY A 249 5.35 1.41 3.79
CA GLY A 249 6.40 1.00 4.71
C GLY A 249 5.96 0.04 5.79
N ASN A 250 6.94 -0.50 6.51
CA ASN A 250 6.66 -1.29 7.71
C ASN A 250 6.43 -0.34 8.91
N GLY A 251 5.16 -0.19 9.32
CA GLY A 251 4.78 0.69 10.42
C GLY A 251 5.46 0.33 11.74
N SER A 252 5.69 -0.95 12.02
CA SER A 252 6.38 -1.40 13.24
C SER A 252 7.84 -0.96 13.28
N THR A 253 8.58 -1.15 12.19
CA THR A 253 9.98 -0.69 12.07
C THR A 253 10.07 0.83 12.20
N LEU A 254 9.19 1.58 11.52
CA LEU A 254 9.23 3.04 11.54
C LEU A 254 8.86 3.62 12.91
N VAL A 255 7.89 3.04 13.63
CA VAL A 255 7.56 3.43 15.00
C VAL A 255 8.71 3.16 15.97
N SER A 256 9.42 2.04 15.80
CA SER A 256 10.57 1.67 16.63
C SER A 256 11.84 2.49 16.33
N SER A 257 11.84 3.33 15.29
CA SER A 257 13.04 4.08 14.86
C SER A 257 13.41 5.29 15.71
N ASP A 258 12.51 5.69 16.63
CA ASP A 258 12.60 6.91 17.44
C ASP A 258 12.99 8.18 16.64
N SER A 259 12.50 8.26 15.41
CA SER A 259 12.77 9.35 14.46
C SER A 259 11.48 10.09 14.09
N ILE A 260 11.58 11.06 13.18
CA ILE A 260 10.39 11.72 12.62
C ILE A 260 9.38 10.75 12.01
N TRP A 261 9.81 9.57 11.54
CA TRP A 261 8.92 8.54 11.03
C TRP A 261 8.01 7.93 12.10
N LYS A 262 8.44 7.89 13.37
CA LYS A 262 7.59 7.50 14.50
C LYS A 262 6.46 8.51 14.66
N ASN A 263 6.77 9.80 14.62
CA ASN A 263 5.76 10.87 14.69
C ASN A 263 4.80 10.77 13.50
N LEU A 264 5.31 10.53 12.29
CA LEU A 264 4.52 10.40 11.07
C LEU A 264 3.52 9.24 11.14
N VAL A 265 3.98 8.05 11.55
CA VAL A 265 3.11 6.88 11.67
C VAL A 265 2.08 7.08 12.78
N THR A 266 2.46 7.75 13.88
CA THR A 266 1.55 8.06 14.98
C THR A 266 0.47 9.06 14.52
N ASP A 267 0.85 10.14 13.83
CA ASP A 267 -0.08 11.11 13.22
C ASP A 267 -1.06 10.42 12.27
N ALA A 268 -0.56 9.54 11.39
CA ALA A 268 -1.41 8.78 10.48
C ALA A 268 -2.44 7.90 11.23
N LYS A 269 -2.04 7.26 12.33
CA LYS A 269 -2.94 6.46 13.18
C LYS A 269 -3.98 7.33 13.89
N GLU A 270 -3.56 8.43 14.50
CA GLU A 270 -4.45 9.36 15.21
C GLU A 270 -5.51 9.98 14.29
N ARG A 271 -5.14 10.24 13.04
CA ARG A 271 -6.03 10.80 12.01
C ARG A 271 -6.84 9.75 11.26
N GLY A 272 -6.71 8.45 11.61
CA GLY A 272 -7.41 7.36 10.93
C GLY A 272 -7.00 7.17 9.46
N CYS A 273 -5.76 7.54 9.10
CA CYS A 273 -5.19 7.43 7.77
C CYS A 273 -4.12 6.32 7.68
N PHE A 274 -4.07 5.42 8.67
CA PHE A 274 -3.20 4.25 8.69
C PHE A 274 -4.00 3.02 8.25
N TYR A 275 -3.53 2.34 7.22
CA TYR A 275 -4.20 1.19 6.60
C TYR A 275 -3.21 0.04 6.41
N ASP A 276 -3.70 -1.19 6.35
CA ASP A 276 -2.88 -2.35 5.97
C ASP A 276 -3.06 -2.65 4.48
N ALA A 277 -1.96 -2.77 3.73
CA ALA A 277 -2.01 -3.09 2.30
C ALA A 277 -2.77 -4.40 2.02
N GLU A 278 -2.74 -5.31 2.98
CA GLU A 278 -3.42 -6.61 2.93
C GLU A 278 -4.96 -6.52 2.91
N GLU A 279 -5.53 -5.39 3.35
CA GLU A 279 -6.98 -5.17 3.36
C GLU A 279 -7.53 -4.93 1.95
N ASP A 280 -6.69 -4.45 1.04
CA ASP A 280 -7.05 -4.33 -0.38
C ASP A 280 -6.78 -5.65 -1.12
N THR A 281 -7.76 -6.10 -1.90
CA THR A 281 -7.69 -7.40 -2.58
C THR A 281 -6.61 -7.42 -3.69
N SER A 282 -6.43 -6.31 -4.40
CA SER A 282 -5.42 -6.22 -5.47
C SER A 282 -4.01 -6.16 -4.90
N LEU A 283 -3.80 -5.36 -3.86
CA LEU A 283 -2.50 -5.24 -3.19
C LEU A 283 -2.13 -6.53 -2.46
N SER A 284 -3.09 -7.16 -1.77
CA SER A 284 -2.92 -8.48 -1.14
C SER A 284 -2.42 -9.52 -2.14
N LYS A 285 -3.03 -9.57 -3.34
CA LYS A 285 -2.58 -10.46 -4.42
C LYS A 285 -1.16 -10.10 -4.91
N ALA A 286 -0.85 -8.83 -5.10
CA ALA A 286 0.48 -8.41 -5.54
C ALA A 286 1.58 -8.76 -4.52
N ILE A 287 1.31 -8.59 -3.22
CA ILE A 287 2.22 -9.01 -2.14
C ILE A 287 2.43 -10.52 -2.20
N MET A 288 1.33 -11.26 -2.36
CA MET A 288 1.33 -12.71 -2.46
C MET A 288 2.20 -13.21 -3.62
N ASP A 289 2.00 -12.66 -4.82
CA ASP A 289 2.77 -13.01 -6.01
C ASP A 289 4.27 -12.68 -5.81
N ALA A 290 4.60 -11.56 -5.17
CA ALA A 290 5.98 -11.18 -4.87
C ALA A 290 6.65 -12.11 -3.84
N LEU A 291 5.93 -12.56 -2.82
CA LEU A 291 6.42 -13.53 -1.85
C LEU A 291 6.71 -14.89 -2.50
N PHE A 292 5.89 -15.29 -3.47
CA PHE A 292 6.14 -16.49 -4.28
C PHE A 292 7.39 -16.34 -5.16
N GLU A 293 7.53 -15.22 -5.88
CA GLU A 293 8.70 -14.94 -6.74
C GLU A 293 10.01 -14.89 -5.94
N THR A 294 9.98 -14.41 -4.69
CA THR A 294 11.18 -14.26 -3.84
C THR A 294 11.54 -15.50 -3.02
N GLY A 295 10.72 -16.56 -3.08
CA GLY A 295 10.98 -17.81 -2.38
C GLY A 295 10.89 -17.73 -0.86
N GLN A 296 10.21 -16.72 -0.30
CA GLN A 296 10.03 -16.51 1.14
C GLN A 296 8.83 -17.32 1.68
N TYR A 297 8.96 -18.65 1.60
CA TYR A 297 7.88 -19.58 1.92
C TYR A 297 7.49 -19.62 3.40
N ASP A 298 8.40 -19.28 4.32
CA ASP A 298 8.12 -19.29 5.76
C ASP A 298 7.12 -18.18 6.15
N ALA A 299 7.19 -17.02 5.50
CA ALA A 299 6.22 -15.93 5.65
C ALA A 299 4.83 -16.34 5.12
N LEU A 300 4.80 -17.11 4.02
CA LEU A 300 3.59 -17.67 3.43
C LEU A 300 2.97 -18.78 4.28
N LEU A 301 3.76 -19.57 5.00
CA LEU A 301 3.28 -20.68 5.83
C LEU A 301 2.92 -20.25 7.28
N ASN A 302 3.12 -18.99 7.64
CA ASN A 302 2.66 -18.45 8.91
C ASN A 302 1.11 -18.51 8.96
N VAL A 303 0.55 -18.85 10.13
CA VAL A 303 -0.91 -19.04 10.32
C VAL A 303 -1.70 -17.74 10.12
N ASN A 304 -1.02 -16.59 10.24
CA ASN A 304 -1.56 -15.27 9.92
C ASN A 304 -1.18 -14.79 8.50
N SER A 305 -0.65 -15.66 7.64
CA SER A 305 -0.19 -15.24 6.31
C SER A 305 -1.35 -14.84 5.40
N LEU A 306 -0.99 -13.99 4.45
CA LEU A 306 -1.85 -13.48 3.39
C LEU A 306 -2.57 -14.56 2.57
N LEU A 307 -1.99 -15.77 2.43
CA LEU A 307 -2.59 -16.90 1.70
C LEU A 307 -3.97 -17.31 2.22
N PHE A 308 -4.21 -17.04 3.49
CA PHE A 308 -5.16 -17.78 4.29
C PHE A 308 -6.21 -16.89 4.95
N ARG A 309 -6.01 -15.57 4.92
CA ARG A 309 -6.90 -14.56 5.50
C ARG A 309 -8.24 -14.46 4.76
N ASN A 310 -8.21 -14.59 3.43
CA ASN A 310 -9.39 -14.58 2.55
C ASN A 310 -9.85 -15.98 2.10
N ALA A 311 -9.24 -17.04 2.64
CA ALA A 311 -9.61 -18.40 2.33
C ALA A 311 -10.99 -18.76 2.91
N ARG A 312 -11.79 -19.52 2.15
CA ARG A 312 -13.09 -20.03 2.62
C ARG A 312 -12.94 -20.96 3.86
N TRP A 313 -11.75 -21.58 3.96
CA TRP A 313 -11.26 -22.36 5.10
C TRP A 313 -10.18 -21.53 5.86
N LYS A 314 -10.50 -20.95 7.05
CA LYS A 314 -9.59 -20.18 7.98
C LYS A 314 -8.58 -21.10 8.70
N PHE A 315 -7.64 -20.74 9.61
CA PHE A 315 -6.53 -21.64 10.09
C PHE A 315 -6.34 -21.76 11.61
N LEU A 316 -5.93 -22.92 12.22
CA LEU A 316 -5.59 -23.14 13.66
C LEU A 316 -4.21 -23.83 13.90
N LEU A 317 -3.59 -23.52 15.05
CA LEU A 317 -2.32 -24.04 15.57
C LEU A 317 -2.58 -25.03 16.72
N PHE A 318 -2.05 -26.27 16.64
CA PHE A 318 -1.90 -27.13 17.82
C PHE A 318 -0.54 -26.86 18.46
N LEU A 319 -0.52 -26.14 19.59
CA LEU A 319 0.54 -26.29 20.58
C LEU A 319 0.29 -27.59 21.36
N SER A 320 1.35 -28.20 21.90
CA SER A 320 1.25 -29.43 22.69
C SER A 320 0.23 -29.29 23.82
N ARG A 321 -0.39 -30.42 24.17
CA ARG A 321 -1.47 -30.58 25.17
C ARG A 321 -1.15 -30.02 26.59
N SER A 322 0.04 -29.45 26.83
CA SER A 322 0.54 -29.01 28.14
C SER A 322 0.29 -27.53 28.48
N GLU A 323 -0.15 -26.68 27.56
CA GLU A 323 -0.33 -25.22 27.83
C GLU A 323 -1.78 -24.73 27.69
N TYR A 324 -2.76 -25.61 27.81
CA TYR A 324 -4.20 -25.30 27.66
C TYR A 324 -4.77 -24.37 28.77
N TYR A 325 -3.95 -23.88 29.70
CA TYR A 325 -4.40 -23.11 30.87
C TYR A 325 -3.79 -21.72 31.04
N SER A 326 -2.99 -21.19 30.09
CA SER A 326 -2.42 -19.85 30.24
C SER A 326 -2.47 -19.02 28.95
N VAL A 327 -3.67 -18.63 28.53
CA VAL A 327 -3.82 -17.47 27.63
C VAL A 327 -5.05 -16.68 28.08
N ASP A 328 -4.81 -15.47 28.56
CA ASP A 328 -5.83 -14.50 28.97
C ASP A 328 -6.73 -14.11 27.79
N TYR A 329 -8.05 -14.19 28.02
CA TYR A 329 -9.06 -13.77 27.06
C TYR A 329 -9.31 -12.26 27.17
N SER A 330 -8.83 -11.48 26.19
CA SER A 330 -9.29 -10.10 25.94
C SER A 330 -10.30 -10.07 24.76
N PRO A 331 -11.45 -9.37 24.86
CA PRO A 331 -12.62 -9.63 24.01
C PRO A 331 -12.74 -8.77 22.74
N ARG A 332 -11.67 -8.48 21.98
CA ARG A 332 -11.77 -7.56 20.81
C ARG A 332 -11.16 -7.99 19.46
N SER A 333 -10.94 -9.28 19.22
CA SER A 333 -10.62 -9.77 17.87
C SER A 333 -11.13 -11.19 17.66
N PHE A 334 -12.36 -11.34 17.17
CA PHE A 334 -13.03 -12.64 17.01
C PHE A 334 -13.15 -13.03 15.52
N PHE A 335 -12.35 -14.00 15.06
CA PHE A 335 -12.64 -14.78 13.85
C PHE A 335 -12.24 -16.26 14.05
N PRO A 336 -13.17 -17.23 13.94
CA PRO A 336 -12.84 -18.64 14.18
C PRO A 336 -12.20 -19.36 12.98
N LEU A 337 -11.33 -20.33 13.31
CA LEU A 337 -10.24 -20.97 12.55
C LEU A 337 -10.72 -22.29 11.84
N LYS A 338 -10.16 -22.74 10.69
CA LYS A 338 -10.64 -23.91 9.87
C LYS A 338 -9.61 -24.77 9.05
N PHE A 339 -8.31 -24.73 9.32
CA PHE A 339 -7.25 -25.33 8.49
C PHE A 339 -6.00 -25.51 9.38
N CYS A 340 -5.46 -26.72 9.50
CA CYS A 340 -4.54 -27.09 10.57
C CYS A 340 -3.32 -27.82 10.01
N PHE A 341 -2.11 -27.42 10.43
CA PHE A 341 -0.87 -28.10 10.09
C PHE A 341 -0.37 -28.93 11.27
N SER A 342 0.07 -30.16 11.00
CA SER A 342 0.76 -30.95 12.02
C SER A 342 2.20 -30.45 12.26
N ASN A 343 2.78 -30.79 13.41
CA ASN A 343 4.19 -30.53 13.69
C ASN A 343 5.13 -31.32 12.75
N ASP A 344 4.69 -32.49 12.28
CA ASP A 344 5.46 -33.31 11.34
C ASP A 344 5.51 -32.59 9.97
N PHE A 345 4.38 -32.07 9.48
CA PHE A 345 4.32 -31.25 8.25
C PHE A 345 5.26 -30.05 8.31
N ARG A 346 5.31 -29.33 9.42
CA ARG A 346 6.18 -28.16 9.60
C ARG A 346 7.66 -28.53 9.51
N LYS A 347 8.05 -29.68 10.03
CA LYS A 347 9.43 -30.17 9.92
C LYS A 347 9.72 -30.62 8.50
N SER A 348 8.79 -31.34 7.88
CA SER A 348 8.95 -31.85 6.52
C SER A 348 9.04 -30.73 5.49
N ILE A 349 8.19 -29.71 5.56
CA ILE A 349 8.17 -28.62 4.57
C ILE A 349 9.47 -27.80 4.57
N LEU A 350 10.13 -27.67 5.72
CA LEU A 350 11.45 -27.04 5.84
C LEU A 350 12.55 -27.85 5.14
N ASN A 351 12.41 -29.17 5.06
CA ASN A 351 13.37 -30.09 4.45
C ASN A 351 13.11 -30.35 2.96
N VAL A 352 11.97 -29.92 2.42
CA VAL A 352 11.62 -30.05 1.00
C VAL A 352 12.34 -28.99 0.16
N ARG A 353 12.82 -29.37 -1.04
CA ARG A 353 13.47 -28.47 -2.02
C ARG A 353 12.56 -27.29 -2.40
N SER A 354 13.15 -26.16 -2.79
CA SER A 354 12.42 -24.93 -3.10
C SER A 354 11.35 -25.10 -4.16
N GLU A 355 11.61 -25.84 -5.25
CA GLU A 355 10.61 -26.04 -6.33
C GLU A 355 9.39 -26.81 -5.84
N ALA A 356 9.62 -27.93 -5.13
CA ALA A 356 8.54 -28.74 -4.56
C ALA A 356 7.76 -27.98 -3.47
N ARG A 357 8.41 -27.06 -2.76
CA ARG A 357 7.76 -26.21 -1.75
C ARG A 357 6.76 -25.23 -2.40
N GLN A 358 7.07 -24.69 -3.58
CA GLN A 358 6.14 -23.85 -4.36
C GLN A 358 4.87 -24.62 -4.72
N GLU A 359 5.02 -25.85 -5.20
CA GLU A 359 3.89 -26.71 -5.57
C GLU A 359 3.02 -27.04 -4.37
N VAL A 360 3.62 -27.35 -3.21
CA VAL A 360 2.88 -27.56 -1.96
C VAL A 360 2.06 -26.32 -1.60
N ILE A 361 2.66 -25.13 -1.61
CA ILE A 361 1.97 -23.91 -1.21
C ILE A 361 0.87 -23.55 -2.21
N SER A 362 1.10 -23.75 -3.51
CA SER A 362 0.07 -23.59 -4.55
C SER A 362 -1.11 -24.54 -4.33
N LEU A 363 -0.84 -25.81 -3.99
CA LEU A 363 -1.88 -26.78 -3.64
C LEU A 363 -2.64 -26.38 -2.37
N LEU A 364 -1.95 -25.87 -1.34
CA LEU A 364 -2.57 -25.38 -0.12
C LEU A 364 -3.47 -24.16 -0.36
N ALA A 365 -3.04 -23.22 -1.22
CA ALA A 365 -3.84 -22.08 -1.65
C ALA A 365 -5.10 -22.52 -2.41
N LYS A 366 -4.97 -23.49 -3.33
CA LYS A 366 -6.11 -24.10 -4.03
C LYS A 366 -7.06 -24.78 -3.03
N LEU A 367 -6.54 -25.60 -2.13
CA LEU A 367 -7.32 -26.30 -1.10
C LEU A 367 -8.09 -25.33 -0.20
N SER A 368 -7.45 -24.24 0.23
CA SER A 368 -8.02 -23.21 1.11
C SER A 368 -9.13 -22.41 0.42
N SER A 369 -9.05 -22.24 -0.91
CA SER A 369 -10.10 -21.63 -1.74
C SER A 369 -11.34 -22.52 -1.93
N GLY A 370 -11.25 -23.82 -1.57
CA GLY A 370 -12.32 -24.80 -1.75
C GLY A 370 -12.16 -25.68 -2.99
N TRP A 371 -11.10 -25.52 -3.77
CA TRP A 371 -10.80 -26.41 -4.89
C TRP A 371 -10.50 -27.84 -4.39
N ARG A 372 -10.92 -28.84 -5.17
CA ARG A 372 -10.62 -30.26 -4.93
C ARG A 372 -10.21 -30.91 -6.24
N GLN A 373 -9.22 -31.80 -6.19
CA GLN A 373 -8.79 -32.58 -7.34
C GLN A 373 -9.88 -33.55 -7.81
N SER A 374 -10.06 -33.66 -9.12
CA SER A 374 -11.05 -34.55 -9.74
C SER A 374 -10.75 -36.02 -9.42
N PRO A 375 -11.77 -36.90 -9.37
CA PRO A 375 -11.57 -38.32 -9.06
C PRO A 375 -10.65 -39.06 -10.04
N GLU A 376 -10.59 -38.62 -11.30
CA GLU A 376 -9.85 -39.25 -12.40
C GLU A 376 -8.32 -39.05 -12.30
N GLU A 377 -7.88 -37.99 -11.62
CA GLU A 377 -6.46 -37.71 -11.38
C GLU A 377 -5.95 -38.27 -10.04
N ARG A 378 -6.84 -38.86 -9.22
CA ARG A 378 -6.46 -39.48 -7.96
C ARG A 378 -5.78 -40.81 -8.23
N ASN A 379 -4.46 -40.84 -8.19
CA ASN A 379 -3.71 -42.08 -8.00
C ASN A 379 -3.93 -42.60 -6.57
N ILE A 380 -5.14 -43.08 -6.27
CA ILE A 380 -5.47 -43.72 -5.00
C ILE A 380 -4.76 -45.07 -5.00
N ILE A 381 -3.61 -45.15 -4.35
CA ILE A 381 -3.06 -46.44 -3.92
C ILE A 381 -3.99 -46.93 -2.82
N VAL A 382 -4.98 -47.76 -3.20
CA VAL A 382 -5.89 -48.42 -2.26
C VAL A 382 -5.05 -49.17 -1.23
N ARG A 383 -5.11 -48.73 0.03
CA ARG A 383 -4.51 -49.44 1.17
C ARG A 383 -5.62 -49.87 2.11
N HIS A 384 -5.61 -51.15 2.48
CA HIS A 384 -6.55 -51.78 3.40
C HIS A 384 -6.57 -51.08 4.77
N GLY A 385 -7.76 -50.66 5.23
CA GLY A 385 -8.02 -50.07 6.54
C GLY A 385 -9.29 -49.19 6.53
N THR A 386 -10.02 -49.10 7.64
CA THR A 386 -11.27 -48.30 7.80
C THR A 386 -11.07 -46.79 7.61
N SER A 387 -9.83 -46.33 7.67
CA SER A 387 -9.38 -44.94 7.60
C SER A 387 -8.91 -44.51 6.20
N SER A 388 -8.83 -45.45 5.27
CA SER A 388 -8.43 -45.22 3.88
C SER A 388 -9.41 -44.35 3.08
N GLU A 389 -10.67 -44.24 3.54
CA GLU A 389 -11.71 -43.42 2.89
C GLU A 389 -11.67 -41.93 3.29
N GLN A 390 -10.87 -41.55 4.29
CA GLN A 390 -10.83 -40.18 4.83
C GLN A 390 -9.54 -39.43 4.51
N ILE A 391 -8.48 -40.16 4.18
CA ILE A 391 -7.17 -39.59 3.84
C ILE A 391 -7.16 -39.23 2.36
N GLU A 392 -7.00 -37.94 2.07
CA GLU A 392 -6.83 -37.43 0.72
C GLU A 392 -5.33 -37.19 0.46
N GLN A 393 -4.87 -37.57 -0.73
CA GLN A 393 -3.48 -37.50 -1.13
C GLN A 393 -3.37 -36.76 -2.47
N TYR A 394 -2.70 -35.61 -2.48
CA TYR A 394 -2.44 -34.84 -3.69
C TYR A 394 -0.99 -34.97 -4.11
N ARG A 395 -0.77 -35.22 -5.40
CA ARG A 395 0.57 -35.29 -5.98
C ARG A 395 1.16 -33.87 -6.03
N VAL A 396 2.32 -33.69 -5.39
CA VAL A 396 3.09 -32.45 -5.48
C VAL A 396 3.96 -32.54 -6.74
N ASN A 397 4.84 -33.55 -6.78
CA ASN A 397 5.66 -33.90 -7.94
C ASN A 397 5.83 -35.43 -8.08
N ASP A 398 6.81 -35.88 -8.87
CA ASP A 398 7.11 -37.30 -9.04
C ASP A 398 7.58 -38.01 -7.77
N GLN A 399 8.04 -37.26 -6.76
CA GLN A 399 8.69 -37.80 -5.57
C GLN A 399 7.91 -37.57 -4.27
N LEU A 400 7.04 -36.55 -4.19
CA LEU A 400 6.40 -36.09 -2.96
C LEU A 400 4.89 -35.98 -3.10
N HIS A 401 4.18 -36.36 -2.03
CA HIS A 401 2.73 -36.26 -1.93
C HIS A 401 2.33 -35.46 -0.69
N LEU A 402 1.32 -34.61 -0.85
CA LEU A 402 0.66 -33.87 0.23
C LEU A 402 -0.48 -34.71 0.80
N ILE A 403 -0.48 -34.92 2.11
CA ILE A 403 -1.49 -35.74 2.79
C ILE A 403 -2.33 -34.88 3.73
N TRP A 404 -3.64 -34.96 3.58
CA TRP A 404 -4.58 -34.19 4.39
C TRP A 404 -5.91 -34.93 4.62
N THR A 405 -6.68 -34.49 5.62
CA THR A 405 -8.02 -35.02 5.95
C THR A 405 -8.99 -33.88 6.26
N VAL A 406 -10.30 -34.16 6.22
CA VAL A 406 -11.31 -33.28 6.84
C VAL A 406 -11.53 -33.74 8.28
N ASP A 407 -11.49 -32.80 9.22
CA ASP A 407 -11.79 -33.04 10.65
C ASP A 407 -12.91 -32.08 11.11
N THR A 408 -13.45 -32.29 12.31
CA THR A 408 -14.41 -31.38 12.92
C THR A 408 -13.95 -30.94 14.30
N ILE A 409 -14.15 -29.65 14.58
CA ILE A 409 -13.88 -29.04 15.89
C ILE A 409 -15.17 -28.50 16.48
N MET A 410 -15.23 -28.47 17.82
CA MET A 410 -16.35 -27.92 18.57
C MET A 410 -15.94 -26.58 19.18
N GLU A 411 -16.67 -25.52 18.86
CA GLU A 411 -16.45 -24.17 19.36
C GLU A 411 -17.77 -23.57 19.85
N LYS A 412 -17.87 -23.21 21.13
CA LYS A 412 -19.04 -22.53 21.73
C LYS A 412 -20.40 -23.13 21.27
N SER A 413 -20.51 -24.46 21.32
CA SER A 413 -21.71 -25.22 20.92
C SER A 413 -21.99 -25.36 19.41
N ASN A 414 -21.06 -24.91 18.54
CA ASN A 414 -21.09 -25.16 17.10
C ASN A 414 -20.00 -26.15 16.68
N HIS A 415 -20.34 -27.14 15.84
CA HIS A 415 -19.35 -27.96 15.16
C HIS A 415 -19.02 -27.34 13.80
N SER A 416 -17.74 -27.21 13.47
CA SER A 416 -17.29 -26.72 12.16
C SER A 416 -16.34 -27.72 11.52
N GLN A 417 -16.43 -27.89 10.20
CA GLN A 417 -15.42 -28.64 9.44
C GLN A 417 -14.12 -27.85 9.32
N ILE A 418 -13.01 -28.57 9.40
CA ILE A 418 -11.65 -28.06 9.20
C ILE A 418 -10.87 -28.96 8.25
N LEU A 419 -9.88 -28.39 7.56
CA LEU A 419 -8.88 -29.17 6.82
C LEU A 419 -7.68 -29.43 7.72
N LYS A 420 -7.16 -30.65 7.75
CA LYS A 420 -5.99 -31.01 8.53
C LYS A 420 -4.93 -31.59 7.61
N VAL A 421 -3.86 -30.83 7.42
CA VAL A 421 -2.68 -31.26 6.66
C VAL A 421 -1.73 -31.97 7.60
N TRP A 422 -1.50 -33.24 7.31
CA TRP A 422 -0.71 -34.10 8.16
C TRP A 422 0.76 -34.01 7.83
N ASP A 423 1.15 -34.13 6.57
CA ASP A 423 2.57 -34.16 6.19
C ASP A 423 2.75 -34.05 4.66
N VAL A 424 3.98 -33.78 4.21
CA VAL A 424 4.43 -33.88 2.81
C VAL A 424 5.60 -34.84 2.76
N LEU A 425 5.41 -35.97 2.09
CA LEU A 425 6.39 -37.06 2.13
C LEU A 425 6.42 -37.91 0.85
N PRO A 426 7.50 -38.68 0.66
CA PRO A 426 7.61 -39.57 -0.48
C PRO A 426 6.59 -40.70 -0.51
N ALA A 427 6.22 -41.15 -1.72
CA ALA A 427 5.25 -42.22 -1.93
C ALA A 427 5.48 -43.51 -1.07
N PRO A 428 6.73 -43.96 -0.82
CA PRO A 428 7.00 -45.12 0.03
C PRO A 428 6.63 -44.94 1.51
N ASP A 429 6.63 -43.71 2.02
CA ASP A 429 6.39 -43.42 3.44
C ASP A 429 4.92 -43.15 3.75
N VAL A 430 4.09 -42.87 2.73
CA VAL A 430 2.64 -42.68 2.82
C VAL A 430 1.94 -43.76 3.64
N PRO A 431 2.16 -45.08 3.40
CA PRO A 431 1.61 -46.12 4.26
C PRO A 431 1.97 -46.07 5.73
N LYS A 432 3.18 -45.61 6.06
CA LYS A 432 3.62 -45.56 7.45
C LYS A 432 2.82 -44.49 8.18
N LEU A 433 2.57 -43.35 7.53
CA LEU A 433 1.68 -42.32 8.07
C LEU A 433 0.23 -42.81 8.13
N ALA A 434 -0.30 -43.45 7.08
CA ALA A 434 -1.66 -43.97 7.06
C ALA A 434 -1.94 -44.89 8.27
N ARG A 435 -1.04 -45.85 8.56
CA ARG A 435 -1.15 -46.72 9.74
C ARG A 435 -1.14 -45.96 11.07
N ARG A 436 -0.38 -44.86 11.19
CA ARG A 436 -0.42 -44.00 12.38
C ARG A 436 -1.75 -43.27 12.49
N LEU A 437 -2.31 -42.83 11.36
CA LEU A 437 -3.60 -42.14 11.30
C LEU A 437 -4.77 -43.09 11.57
N ASP A 438 -4.66 -44.38 11.26
CA ASP A 438 -5.68 -45.38 11.60
C ASP A 438 -5.99 -45.39 13.11
N ALA A 439 -4.96 -45.27 13.96
CA ALA A 439 -5.13 -45.18 15.41
C ALA A 439 -5.79 -43.85 15.86
N VAL A 440 -5.60 -42.77 15.10
CA VAL A 440 -6.17 -41.45 15.42
C VAL A 440 -7.62 -41.34 14.95
N LEU A 441 -7.89 -41.77 13.72
CA LEU A 441 -9.20 -41.77 13.10
C LEU A 441 -10.10 -42.87 13.68
N GLY A 442 -9.52 -43.99 14.12
CA GLY A 442 -10.25 -45.06 14.82
C GLY A 442 -10.88 -44.62 16.14
N ASN A 443 -10.42 -43.52 16.74
CA ASN A 443 -11.02 -42.92 17.93
C ASN A 443 -12.22 -42.01 17.63
N TYR A 444 -12.61 -41.84 16.37
CA TYR A 444 -13.73 -40.95 16.01
C TYR A 444 -15.06 -41.66 16.19
N THR A 445 -16.05 -40.94 16.72
CA THR A 445 -17.43 -41.42 16.78
C THR A 445 -18.03 -41.47 15.36
N VAL A 446 -19.05 -42.30 15.17
CA VAL A 446 -19.78 -42.42 13.89
C VAL A 446 -20.34 -41.05 13.46
N ASP A 447 -20.89 -40.27 14.39
CA ASP A 447 -21.37 -38.91 14.13
C ASP A 447 -20.24 -37.99 13.64
N LYS A 448 -19.05 -38.06 14.26
CA LYS A 448 -17.89 -37.30 13.82
C LYS A 448 -17.42 -37.70 12.41
N ILE A 449 -17.38 -39.00 12.11
CA ILE A 449 -17.03 -39.53 10.79
C ILE A 449 -18.00 -39.04 9.71
N ASN A 450 -19.30 -39.08 9.99
CA ASN A 450 -20.33 -38.61 9.07
C ASN A 450 -20.20 -37.10 8.79
N ARG A 451 -19.93 -36.30 9.83
CA ARG A 451 -19.68 -34.86 9.66
C ARG A 451 -18.41 -34.57 8.89
N CYS A 452 -17.34 -35.37 9.03
CA CYS A 452 -16.13 -35.21 8.20
C CYS A 452 -16.39 -35.55 6.73
N LYS A 453 -17.23 -36.55 6.44
CA LYS A 453 -17.56 -36.99 5.07
C LYS A 453 -18.55 -36.06 4.35
N HIS A 454 -19.30 -35.25 5.08
CA HIS A 454 -20.29 -34.34 4.51
C HIS A 454 -19.63 -33.32 3.57
N LYS A 455 -20.09 -33.23 2.32
CA LYS A 455 -19.60 -32.25 1.33
C LYS A 455 -20.68 -31.22 1.05
N CYS A 456 -20.36 -29.94 1.24
CA CYS A 456 -21.19 -28.83 0.78
C CYS A 456 -20.49 -28.17 -0.41
N VAL A 457 -21.22 -27.94 -1.49
CA VAL A 457 -20.66 -27.43 -2.76
C VAL A 457 -21.38 -26.12 -3.12
N GLU A 458 -20.61 -25.07 -3.39
CA GLU A 458 -21.07 -23.81 -3.94
C GLU A 458 -20.43 -23.61 -5.32
N GLY A 459 -21.21 -23.79 -6.39
CA GLY A 459 -20.68 -23.83 -7.75
C GLY A 459 -19.75 -25.03 -7.96
N ASN A 460 -18.47 -24.76 -8.23
CA ASN A 460 -17.43 -25.80 -8.40
C ASN A 460 -16.52 -25.98 -7.18
N LEU A 461 -16.82 -25.31 -6.05
CA LEU A 461 -15.96 -25.25 -4.87
C LEU A 461 -16.61 -25.93 -3.66
N VAL A 462 -15.80 -26.64 -2.86
CA VAL A 462 -16.24 -27.28 -1.62
C VAL A 462 -16.06 -26.33 -0.43
N VAL A 463 -17.15 -26.08 0.29
CA VAL A 463 -17.20 -25.17 1.44
C VAL A 463 -17.41 -25.93 2.76
N PRO A 464 -16.87 -25.41 3.88
CA PRO A 464 -17.00 -26.06 5.19
C PRO A 464 -18.40 -25.91 5.76
N MET A 465 -18.98 -27.00 6.27
CA MET A 465 -20.24 -26.98 7.01
C MET A 465 -20.08 -26.54 8.46
N ARG A 466 -21.15 -25.94 8.98
CA ARG A 466 -21.35 -25.64 10.39
C ARG A 466 -22.64 -26.26 10.89
N TRP A 467 -22.60 -26.85 12.08
CA TRP A 467 -23.76 -27.39 12.77
C TRP A 467 -23.91 -26.72 14.13
N THR A 468 -25.09 -26.18 14.42
CA THR A 468 -25.43 -25.63 15.74
C THR A 468 -26.09 -26.71 16.57
N MET A 469 -25.53 -27.02 17.75
CA MET A 469 -26.21 -27.92 18.66
C MET A 469 -27.35 -27.18 19.37
N VAL A 470 -28.58 -27.61 19.11
CA VAL A 470 -29.74 -27.23 19.91
C VAL A 470 -29.81 -28.21 21.08
N TYR A 471 -29.53 -27.74 22.30
CA TYR A 471 -29.79 -28.52 23.50
C TYR A 471 -31.30 -28.53 23.75
N GLY A 472 -31.96 -29.64 23.41
CA GLY A 472 -33.38 -29.81 23.73
C GLY A 472 -34.10 -30.85 22.90
N ALA A 473 -33.73 -32.14 23.03
CA ALA A 473 -34.63 -33.28 22.79
C ALA A 473 -33.98 -34.54 23.36
N VAL A 474 -34.15 -34.76 24.66
CA VAL A 474 -34.05 -36.11 25.22
C VAL A 474 -35.47 -36.57 25.46
N ALA A 475 -35.80 -37.73 24.86
CA ALA A 475 -36.88 -38.68 25.15
C ALA A 475 -37.79 -38.95 23.94
N GLU A 476 -37.91 -40.25 23.64
CA GLU A 476 -38.89 -40.92 22.77
C GLU A 476 -38.65 -40.72 21.25
N SER A 477 -38.62 -41.74 20.39
CA SER A 477 -39.15 -43.10 20.46
C SER A 477 -38.53 -43.96 19.34
N ARG A 478 -38.81 -45.26 19.44
CA ARG A 478 -38.40 -46.36 18.57
C ARG A 478 -38.80 -46.16 17.11
N SER A 479 -38.01 -46.78 16.23
CA SER A 479 -38.34 -47.30 14.88
C SER A 479 -39.70 -46.89 14.30
N LEU A 480 -39.68 -46.12 13.21
CA LEU A 480 -40.66 -46.19 12.13
C LEU A 480 -39.96 -45.73 10.84
N GLU A 481 -40.03 -46.58 9.81
CA GLU A 481 -39.71 -46.23 8.43
C GLU A 481 -40.62 -45.08 7.99
N THR A 482 -40.08 -44.06 7.31
CA THR A 482 -40.93 -43.12 6.57
C THR A 482 -40.18 -42.52 5.37
N ASP A 483 -40.93 -42.45 4.27
CA ASP A 483 -40.61 -42.19 2.87
C ASP A 483 -40.16 -40.72 2.60
N PRO A 484 -39.26 -40.41 1.64
CA PRO A 484 -38.67 -39.06 1.49
C PRO A 484 -39.57 -37.97 0.89
N ALA A 485 -40.89 -38.14 0.81
CA ALA A 485 -41.76 -37.27 0.01
C ALA A 485 -42.51 -36.15 0.77
N GLU A 486 -42.30 -35.96 2.08
CA GLU A 486 -43.10 -35.02 2.89
C GLU A 486 -42.39 -33.74 3.39
N LEU A 487 -41.18 -33.42 2.91
CA LEU A 487 -40.48 -32.17 3.29
C LEU A 487 -40.53 -31.05 2.24
N LEU A 488 -41.49 -31.09 1.33
CA LEU A 488 -41.77 -29.99 0.39
C LEU A 488 -43.22 -29.53 0.48
N SER A 489 -43.59 -28.87 1.58
CA SER A 489 -44.74 -27.97 1.60
C SER A 489 -44.52 -26.76 2.53
N GLN A 490 -44.04 -25.69 1.88
CA GLN A 490 -44.40 -24.27 2.10
C GLN A 490 -43.82 -23.46 3.29
N PRO A 491 -43.73 -22.12 3.17
CA PRO A 491 -43.13 -21.37 2.07
C PRO A 491 -42.36 -20.10 2.53
N LEU A 492 -41.63 -19.52 1.56
CA LEU A 492 -41.12 -18.15 1.59
C LEU A 492 -42.13 -17.13 2.14
N ALA A 493 -41.77 -16.47 3.24
CA ALA A 493 -42.40 -15.23 3.68
C ALA A 493 -41.36 -14.33 4.38
N SER A 494 -40.63 -13.52 3.60
CA SER A 494 -40.10 -12.21 4.02
C SER A 494 -39.25 -11.58 2.91
N LEU A 495 -39.90 -11.17 1.82
CA LEU A 495 -39.39 -10.16 0.88
C LEU A 495 -40.55 -9.20 0.63
N VAL A 496 -40.62 -8.13 1.42
CA VAL A 496 -41.58 -7.05 1.22
C VAL A 496 -40.93 -6.02 0.30
N ILE A 497 -41.41 -5.99 -0.94
CA ILE A 497 -41.29 -4.85 -1.86
C ILE A 497 -42.39 -3.87 -1.45
N ARG A 498 -42.03 -2.61 -1.19
CA ARG A 498 -43.00 -1.53 -1.02
C ARG A 498 -43.14 -0.80 -2.35
N ASP A 499 -44.35 -0.80 -2.86
CA ASP A 499 -44.82 0.03 -3.95
C ASP A 499 -45.92 0.92 -3.35
N GLU A 500 -45.81 2.24 -3.50
CA GLU A 500 -46.88 3.18 -3.16
C GLU A 500 -47.10 4.13 -4.32
N SER A 501 -48.29 4.03 -4.91
CA SER A 501 -48.91 5.04 -5.75
C SER A 501 -50.37 5.18 -5.32
N GLU A 502 -50.80 6.39 -4.97
CA GLU A 502 -51.89 7.11 -5.67
C GLU A 502 -52.22 8.45 -4.96
N ALA A 503 -52.52 9.45 -5.80
CA ALA A 503 -52.97 10.80 -5.44
C ALA A 503 -54.49 10.84 -5.10
N PRO A 504 -55.07 12.01 -4.76
CA PRO A 504 -55.69 12.80 -5.84
C PRO A 504 -55.62 14.34 -5.73
N ALA A 505 -55.49 14.95 -6.92
CA ALA A 505 -55.98 16.22 -7.48
C ALA A 505 -56.36 17.44 -6.59
N THR A 506 -55.90 18.64 -6.98
CA THR A 506 -56.70 19.60 -7.79
C THR A 506 -55.93 20.87 -8.22
N ASN A 507 -56.02 21.16 -9.53
CA ASN A 507 -56.15 22.45 -10.24
C ASN A 507 -55.31 23.68 -9.86
N THR A 508 -54.42 24.13 -10.76
CA THR A 508 -54.67 25.25 -11.72
C THR A 508 -53.39 25.60 -12.52
N SER A 509 -53.56 25.80 -13.82
CA SER A 509 -52.60 26.20 -14.86
C SER A 509 -52.60 27.75 -15.05
N PRO A 510 -51.91 28.33 -16.07
CA PRO A 510 -50.54 28.14 -16.56
C PRO A 510 -49.81 29.50 -16.81
N GLY A 511 -48.52 29.43 -17.17
CA GLY A 511 -47.92 30.41 -18.09
C GLY A 511 -46.63 31.05 -17.61
N VAL A 512 -45.55 30.85 -18.38
CA VAL A 512 -44.92 31.89 -19.22
C VAL A 512 -43.58 31.33 -19.70
N THR A 513 -43.51 31.09 -21.01
CA THR A 513 -42.31 31.03 -21.85
C THR A 513 -41.62 32.39 -21.90
N ARG A 514 -40.28 32.42 -21.86
CA ARG A 514 -39.50 33.44 -22.58
C ARG A 514 -38.05 33.00 -22.82
N ASP A 515 -37.70 33.08 -24.10
CA ASP A 515 -36.37 32.91 -24.69
C ASP A 515 -35.40 34.07 -24.40
N MET A 516 -34.16 33.88 -24.90
CA MET A 516 -33.16 34.86 -25.36
C MET A 516 -32.37 35.60 -24.27
N ASN A 517 -31.07 35.92 -24.40
CA ASN A 517 -30.14 35.87 -25.53
C ASN A 517 -28.70 35.95 -25.02
N LEU A 518 -27.78 35.46 -25.86
CA LEU A 518 -26.37 35.80 -25.89
C LEU A 518 -26.15 37.31 -26.04
N VAL A 519 -25.14 37.85 -25.35
CA VAL A 519 -24.44 39.07 -25.77
C VAL A 519 -22.94 38.81 -25.66
N VAL A 520 -22.30 38.88 -26.82
CA VAL A 520 -20.87 39.07 -27.05
C VAL A 520 -20.62 40.57 -26.98
N ASP A 521 -19.55 41.01 -26.32
CA ASP A 521 -19.02 42.35 -26.55
C ASP A 521 -17.48 42.28 -26.60
N GLU A 522 -16.95 42.50 -27.80
CA GLU A 522 -15.55 42.82 -28.07
C GLU A 522 -15.41 44.34 -27.95
N GLY A 523 -14.43 44.80 -27.16
CA GLY A 523 -14.16 46.23 -26.97
C GLY A 523 -12.68 46.48 -26.79
N ASP A 524 -11.98 46.55 -27.92
CA ASP A 524 -10.61 47.03 -28.06
C ASP A 524 -10.56 48.56 -27.84
N HIS A 525 -9.65 49.06 -27.00
CA HIS A 525 -8.98 50.34 -27.23
C HIS A 525 -7.80 50.59 -26.28
N SER A 526 -6.67 50.76 -26.94
CA SER A 526 -5.36 51.22 -26.50
C SER A 526 -5.31 52.71 -26.10
N LYS A 527 -4.43 52.99 -25.12
CA LYS A 527 -3.63 54.22 -24.83
C LYS A 527 -3.18 54.07 -23.37
N GLY A 528 -1.92 54.09 -22.96
CA GLY A 528 -0.68 54.64 -23.52
C GLY A 528 0.06 55.26 -22.32
N GLY A 529 1.24 54.72 -21.97
CA GLY A 529 2.03 55.20 -20.83
C GLY A 529 3.20 54.28 -20.49
N GLU A 530 4.13 54.07 -21.42
CA GLU A 530 5.42 53.44 -21.13
C GLU A 530 6.29 54.36 -20.27
N ILE A 531 6.60 53.93 -19.05
CA ILE A 531 7.76 54.40 -18.31
C ILE A 531 8.85 53.35 -18.56
N GLN A 532 9.80 53.65 -19.44
CA GLN A 532 11.00 52.84 -19.63
C GLN A 532 11.90 52.94 -18.39
N ALA A 533 11.85 51.92 -17.53
CA ALA A 533 12.92 51.62 -16.59
C ALA A 533 13.70 50.42 -17.13
N SER A 534 14.83 50.67 -17.80
CA SER A 534 15.75 49.62 -18.23
C SER A 534 16.57 49.12 -17.04
N THR A 535 16.06 48.10 -16.33
CA THR A 535 16.82 47.38 -15.30
C THR A 535 17.11 45.96 -15.79
N ASN A 536 18.38 45.67 -16.07
CA ASN A 536 18.82 44.35 -16.49
C ASN A 536 18.85 43.41 -15.28
N VAL A 537 17.78 42.62 -15.09
CA VAL A 537 17.70 41.51 -14.14
C VAL A 537 18.30 40.27 -14.80
N VAL A 538 19.23 39.59 -14.12
CA VAL A 538 19.71 38.27 -14.54
C VAL A 538 19.20 37.28 -13.50
N ALA A 539 18.20 36.47 -13.87
CA ALA A 539 17.82 35.29 -13.12
C ALA A 539 18.84 34.18 -13.41
N LEU A 540 19.57 33.75 -12.39
CA LEU A 540 20.56 32.68 -12.51
C LEU A 540 19.94 31.39 -11.96
N GLN A 541 19.26 30.65 -12.84
CA GLN A 541 18.87 29.26 -12.54
C GLN A 541 20.04 28.36 -12.89
N VAL A 542 20.64 27.71 -11.89
CA VAL A 542 21.75 26.77 -12.10
C VAL A 542 21.17 25.47 -12.69
N PHE A 543 20.93 25.45 -14.01
CA PHE A 543 20.67 24.21 -14.73
C PHE A 543 21.98 23.44 -14.91
N PHE A 544 22.06 22.26 -14.30
CA PHE A 544 22.95 21.21 -14.80
C PHE A 544 22.41 20.77 -16.18
N ASN A 545 23.06 21.25 -17.24
CA ASN A 545 22.80 21.04 -18.68
C ASN A 545 21.98 22.14 -19.40
N GLY A 546 22.71 23.16 -19.86
CA GLY A 546 22.67 23.60 -21.27
C GLY A 546 21.43 24.38 -21.74
N GLY A 547 21.40 25.68 -21.44
CA GLY A 547 20.58 26.67 -22.17
C GLY A 547 20.26 27.89 -21.32
N CYS A 548 20.70 29.09 -21.74
CA CYS A 548 20.39 30.35 -21.05
C CYS A 548 19.35 31.11 -21.88
N MET A 549 18.21 31.46 -21.28
CA MET A 549 17.18 32.31 -21.89
C MET A 549 17.03 33.59 -21.05
N SER A 550 17.02 34.75 -21.70
CA SER A 550 16.81 36.05 -21.06
C SER A 550 15.32 36.33 -20.92
N LEU A 551 14.83 36.56 -19.70
CA LEU A 551 13.44 36.95 -19.41
C LEU A 551 13.36 38.44 -19.05
N THR A 552 12.22 39.08 -19.29
CA THR A 552 11.94 40.46 -18.82
C THR A 552 11.72 40.50 -17.30
N GLU A 553 11.68 41.68 -16.66
CA GLU A 553 11.53 41.83 -15.20
C GLU A 553 10.23 41.20 -14.67
N GLU A 554 9.10 41.45 -15.33
CA GLU A 554 7.81 40.83 -14.99
C GLU A 554 7.79 39.33 -15.29
N GLU A 555 8.38 38.90 -16.41
CA GLU A 555 8.45 37.48 -16.76
C GLU A 555 9.38 36.72 -15.83
N GLY A 556 10.50 37.30 -15.39
CA GLY A 556 11.46 36.70 -14.48
C GLY A 556 10.95 36.65 -13.04
N LEU A 557 10.25 37.69 -12.57
CA LEU A 557 9.54 37.66 -11.29
C LEU A 557 8.34 36.71 -11.34
N ALA A 558 7.55 36.71 -12.41
CA ALA A 558 6.45 35.76 -12.58
C ALA A 558 6.96 34.32 -12.76
N TRP A 559 8.11 34.10 -13.40
CA TRP A 559 8.75 32.79 -13.50
C TRP A 559 9.31 32.34 -12.17
N CYS A 560 10.08 33.18 -11.46
CA CYS A 560 10.55 32.89 -10.11
C CYS A 560 9.36 32.62 -9.18
N LEU A 561 8.30 33.44 -9.21
CA LEU A 561 7.09 33.16 -8.43
C LEU A 561 6.38 31.88 -8.89
N ALA A 562 6.41 31.53 -10.19
CA ALA A 562 5.86 30.29 -10.73
C ALA A 562 6.65 29.04 -10.32
N THR A 563 7.99 29.11 -10.25
CA THR A 563 8.87 28.04 -9.78
C THR A 563 8.96 27.97 -8.26
N SER A 564 8.83 29.12 -7.57
CA SER A 564 8.76 29.25 -6.10
C SER A 564 7.34 29.00 -5.54
N TYR A 565 6.41 28.42 -6.30
CA TYR A 565 5.20 27.76 -5.74
C TYR A 565 5.52 26.46 -4.99
N ILE A 566 6.81 26.19 -4.77
CA ILE A 566 7.34 25.25 -3.78
C ILE A 566 7.35 25.96 -2.44
N LEU A 567 6.35 25.70 -1.58
CA LEU A 567 6.36 26.04 -0.14
C LEU A 567 7.35 27.17 0.20
N VAL A 568 7.01 28.41 -0.12
CA VAL A 568 7.74 29.52 0.48
C VAL A 568 6.88 30.11 1.54
#